data_AF-A0A7C4IS27-F1
#
_entry.id   AF-A0A7C4IS27-F1
#
_cell.length_a   1.000
_cell.length_b   1.000
_cell.length_c   1.000
_cell.angle_alpha   90.00
_cell.angle_beta   90.00
_cell.angle_gamma   90.00
#
_symmetry.space_group_name_H-M   'P 1'
#
loop_
_entity.id
_entity.type
_entity.pdbx_description
1 polymer ?
#
loop_
_entity_poly.entity_id
_entity_poly.type
_entity_poly.pdbx_seq_one_letter_code
_entity_poly.pdbx_strand_id
1 'polypeptide(L)'
;MGGRKAVFDRHRGPRLVDRAERHGREDRRRVFVGRRVRQQSGLATGADLPSRQEAPVLFAGRMMADLDLSYVDQVVERLGRKPEAVIGILQALQRHYHYLPRAALDRVCEQTEIRPADITGVATFYNQFRLKPVGEHIISVCHGTACHVKGAGLVQAAFERELRLAPGEDTDSLGRFTIEKVACLGCCTLAPVVQIDGRTFGRVAPAQVGDVLADFLSHRGNGKSPAPAGGAADAGEAEGEVRVGLGSCCVAQGSGKVHEAIERALREGGVAAGVKRVGCVGMCHQTPLVELMLPDGGNKLFTRVTPEDAGEIVLDHFRPRGWWRRTSRAVVRWLDRWANGGGATDCSRAWEKRR
;
A
#
# COMPACT_ATOMS: atom_id res chain seq x y z
N MET A 1 48.45 33.93 -4.54
CA MET A 1 47.07 33.48 -4.85
C MET A 1 47.01 31.96 -4.71
N GLY A 2 46.59 31.46 -3.54
CA GLY A 2 46.52 30.03 -3.25
C GLY A 2 45.19 29.71 -2.55
N GLY A 3 44.21 29.24 -3.32
CA GLY A 3 42.90 28.83 -2.82
C GLY A 3 42.93 27.39 -2.33
N ARG A 4 42.75 27.19 -1.02
CA ARG A 4 42.58 25.86 -0.40
C ARG A 4 41.11 25.44 -0.48
N LYS A 5 40.89 24.22 -1.00
CA LYS A 5 39.61 23.51 -1.07
C LYS A 5 39.10 23.20 0.34
N ALA A 6 37.84 23.52 0.63
CA ALA A 6 37.16 23.07 1.83
C ALA A 6 36.69 21.62 1.66
N VAL A 7 37.16 20.73 2.52
CA VAL A 7 36.69 19.36 2.71
C VAL A 7 35.65 19.40 3.84
N PHE A 8 34.42 18.96 3.56
CA PHE A 8 33.34 18.92 4.55
C PHE A 8 33.11 17.47 5.00
N ASP A 9 33.69 17.13 6.15
CA ASP A 9 33.58 15.83 6.80
C ASP A 9 32.26 15.73 7.59
N ARG A 10 31.50 14.65 7.38
CA ARG A 10 30.13 14.43 7.89
C ARG A 10 30.10 13.60 9.18
N HIS A 11 31.00 13.78 10.15
CA HIS A 11 30.84 13.09 11.43
C HIS A 11 31.37 13.90 12.61
N ARG A 12 30.55 14.84 13.13
CA ARG A 12 30.43 15.27 14.55
C ARG A 12 29.65 16.59 14.62
N GLY A 13 28.35 16.53 14.94
CA GLY A 13 27.59 17.72 15.32
C GLY A 13 27.91 18.13 16.77
N PRO A 14 28.09 19.42 17.09
CA PRO A 14 28.30 19.84 18.46
C PRO A 14 26.97 19.85 19.24
N ARG A 15 26.96 19.17 20.38
CA ARG A 15 25.93 19.25 21.41
C ARG A 15 26.00 20.62 22.09
N LEU A 16 24.87 21.30 22.23
CA LEU A 16 24.72 22.47 23.10
C LEU A 16 23.45 22.28 23.93
N VAL A 17 23.66 21.90 25.19
CA VAL A 17 22.68 21.90 26.28
C VAL A 17 23.02 23.06 27.20
N ASP A 18 21.97 23.78 27.60
CA ASP A 18 21.80 24.70 28.73
C ASP A 18 22.83 25.80 29.01
N ARG A 19 22.37 27.06 29.07
CA ARG A 19 22.19 27.83 30.33
C ARG A 19 21.89 29.33 30.08
N ALA A 20 21.08 29.89 30.99
CA ALA A 20 20.83 31.31 31.31
C ALA A 20 19.67 31.99 30.57
N GLU A 21 18.45 32.05 31.12
CA GLU A 21 17.95 32.86 32.27
C GLU A 21 17.98 34.39 32.09
N ARG A 22 16.78 34.97 32.29
CA ARG A 22 16.48 36.30 32.84
C ARG A 22 16.72 37.53 31.95
N HIS A 23 15.63 38.05 31.36
CA HIS A 23 15.17 39.44 31.56
C HIS A 23 13.82 39.71 30.88
N GLY A 24 12.95 40.49 31.55
CA GLY A 24 11.86 41.23 30.90
C GLY A 24 10.42 40.80 31.21
N ARG A 25 9.96 41.05 32.44
CA ARG A 25 8.53 41.22 32.79
C ARG A 25 8.18 42.72 32.70
N GLU A 26 6.89 43.03 32.66
CA GLU A 26 6.25 44.35 32.41
C GLU A 26 6.29 44.80 30.93
N ASP A 27 5.24 45.27 30.27
CA ASP A 27 3.90 45.73 30.66
C ASP A 27 3.10 45.93 29.34
N ARG A 28 1.81 45.63 29.36
CA ARG A 28 0.69 46.37 28.70
C ARG A 28 -0.51 45.49 28.41
N ARG A 29 -1.40 45.49 29.39
CA ARG A 29 -2.84 45.23 29.25
C ARG A 29 -3.50 46.35 28.44
N ARG A 30 -4.28 45.98 27.42
CA ARG A 30 -5.49 46.70 26.96
C ARG A 30 -6.47 45.62 26.49
N VAL A 31 -7.37 45.15 27.35
CA VAL A 31 -8.78 45.60 27.46
C VAL A 31 -9.48 45.53 26.09
N PHE A 32 -10.22 44.45 25.86
CA PHE A 32 -11.42 44.47 25.02
C PHE A 32 -12.53 43.70 25.73
N VAL A 33 -13.59 44.44 26.05
CA VAL A 33 -14.76 44.03 26.81
C VAL A 33 -15.85 43.57 25.84
N GLY A 34 -16.43 42.40 26.14
CA GLY A 34 -17.89 42.20 26.09
C GLY A 34 -18.55 41.88 24.75
N ARG A 35 -18.90 40.60 24.57
CA ARG A 35 -20.28 40.23 24.23
C ARG A 35 -20.58 38.81 24.75
N ARG A 36 -21.30 38.73 25.87
CA ARG A 36 -21.90 37.48 26.38
C ARG A 36 -23.03 37.08 25.43
N VAL A 37 -22.92 35.91 24.80
CA VAL A 37 -24.07 35.20 24.25
C VAL A 37 -24.47 34.14 25.28
N ARG A 38 -25.69 34.27 25.77
CA ARG A 38 -26.38 33.42 26.73
C ARG A 38 -27.25 32.44 25.92
N GLN A 39 -27.01 31.14 26.00
CA GLN A 39 -27.97 30.09 25.60
C GLN A 39 -27.51 28.78 26.26
N GLN A 40 -28.02 28.51 27.46
CA GLN A 40 -29.13 27.58 27.74
C GLN A 40 -28.71 26.11 27.64
N SER A 41 -28.35 25.58 28.81
CA SER A 41 -28.31 24.17 29.17
C SER A 41 -29.72 23.57 29.14
N GLY A 42 -30.01 22.75 28.13
CA GLY A 42 -31.14 21.82 28.13
C GLY A 42 -30.63 20.41 28.37
N LEU A 43 -30.73 19.93 29.62
CA LEU A 43 -30.67 18.51 29.94
C LEU A 43 -31.93 17.86 29.36
N ALA A 44 -31.78 17.09 28.29
CA ALA A 44 -32.84 16.20 27.81
C ALA A 44 -32.77 14.90 28.61
N THR A 45 -33.70 14.77 29.55
CA THR A 45 -34.08 13.52 30.22
C THR A 45 -34.56 12.50 29.19
N GLY A 46 -34.16 11.24 29.37
CA GLY A 46 -34.54 10.14 28.48
C GLY A 46 -36.04 9.85 28.50
N ALA A 47 -36.63 9.82 27.31
CA ALA A 47 -37.77 9.01 26.92
C ALA A 47 -37.93 9.14 25.39
N ASP A 48 -38.23 8.02 24.73
CA ASP A 48 -38.70 7.91 23.34
C ASP A 48 -37.70 8.13 22.19
N LEU A 49 -36.87 7.11 21.94
CA LEU A 49 -36.33 6.84 20.59
C LEU A 49 -37.13 5.69 19.97
N PRO A 50 -37.87 5.90 18.86
CA PRO A 50 -38.60 4.82 18.20
C PRO A 50 -37.62 3.83 17.56
N SER A 51 -37.88 2.54 17.76
CA SER A 51 -37.18 1.42 17.16
C SER A 51 -37.18 1.53 15.63
N ARG A 52 -36.03 1.89 15.04
CA ARG A 52 -35.80 1.72 13.61
C ARG A 52 -35.74 0.22 13.33
N GLN A 53 -36.87 -0.35 12.91
CA GLN A 53 -36.89 -1.63 12.22
C GLN A 53 -36.09 -1.43 10.92
N GLU A 54 -34.90 -2.03 10.87
CA GLU A 54 -34.04 -2.03 9.69
C GLU A 54 -34.73 -2.84 8.59
N ALA A 55 -35.04 -2.18 7.47
CA ALA A 55 -35.52 -2.86 6.27
C ALA A 55 -34.38 -3.72 5.68
N PRO A 56 -34.68 -4.90 5.11
CA PRO A 56 -33.66 -5.80 4.58
C PRO A 56 -33.01 -5.17 3.34
N VAL A 57 -31.72 -4.84 3.46
CA VAL A 57 -30.89 -4.40 2.34
C VAL A 57 -30.42 -5.63 1.55
N LEU A 58 -30.73 -5.63 0.25
CA LEU A 58 -30.36 -6.69 -0.68
C LEU A 58 -28.83 -6.71 -0.85
N PHE A 59 -28.19 -7.82 -0.45
CA PHE A 59 -26.77 -8.07 -0.62
C PHE A 59 -26.59 -9.18 -1.66
N ALA A 60 -25.80 -8.93 -2.71
CA ALA A 60 -25.26 -9.88 -3.70
C ALA A 60 -25.88 -11.30 -3.74
N GLY A 61 -27.18 -11.43 -4.06
CA GLY A 61 -27.85 -12.72 -4.24
C GLY A 61 -27.88 -13.66 -3.01
N ARG A 62 -27.44 -13.19 -1.84
CA ARG A 62 -27.53 -13.94 -0.58
C ARG A 62 -28.52 -13.19 0.30
N MET A 63 -29.72 -13.74 0.40
CA MET A 63 -30.64 -13.45 1.51
C MET A 63 -29.82 -13.44 2.81
N MET A 64 -30.16 -12.60 3.80
CA MET A 64 -29.69 -12.77 5.19
C MET A 64 -30.24 -14.11 5.72
N ALA A 65 -29.80 -15.22 5.15
CA ALA A 65 -30.14 -16.59 5.49
C ALA A 65 -29.00 -17.09 6.35
N ASP A 66 -29.33 -17.27 7.64
CA ASP A 66 -28.53 -17.88 8.71
C ASP A 66 -27.08 -17.44 8.80
N LEU A 67 -26.85 -16.36 9.56
CA LEU A 67 -25.56 -16.13 10.21
C LEU A 67 -25.27 -17.34 11.13
N ASP A 68 -24.28 -18.15 10.77
CA ASP A 68 -23.86 -19.31 11.56
C ASP A 68 -23.18 -18.88 12.87
N LEU A 69 -23.95 -18.74 13.94
CA LEU A 69 -23.42 -18.35 15.25
C LEU A 69 -22.55 -19.43 15.91
N SER A 70 -22.50 -20.67 15.39
CA SER A 70 -21.69 -21.74 15.99
C SER A 70 -20.19 -21.42 15.98
N TYR A 71 -19.74 -20.61 15.02
CA TYR A 71 -18.35 -20.15 14.97
C TYR A 71 -18.02 -19.20 16.14
N VAL A 72 -18.99 -18.43 16.64
CA VAL A 72 -18.80 -17.57 17.82
C VAL A 72 -18.45 -18.43 19.02
N ASP A 73 -19.23 -19.49 19.23
CA ASP A 73 -19.07 -20.43 20.34
C ASP A 73 -17.66 -21.08 20.32
N GLN A 74 -17.19 -21.50 19.13
CA GLN A 74 -15.85 -22.06 18.94
C GLN A 74 -14.73 -21.04 19.25
N VAL A 75 -14.91 -19.79 18.83
CA VAL A 75 -13.92 -18.73 19.06
C VAL A 75 -13.82 -18.39 20.55
N VAL A 76 -14.95 -18.27 21.23
CA VAL A 76 -15.02 -17.98 22.66
C VAL A 76 -14.37 -19.10 23.47
N GLU A 77 -14.62 -20.37 23.12
CA GLU A 77 -14.00 -21.51 23.80
C GLU A 77 -12.47 -21.54 23.62
N ARG A 78 -11.98 -21.19 22.42
CA ARG A 78 -10.55 -21.17 22.12
C ARG A 78 -9.80 -20.00 22.76
N LEU A 79 -10.39 -18.81 22.79
CA LEU A 79 -9.71 -17.57 23.21
C LEU A 79 -10.00 -17.18 24.66
N GLY A 80 -11.05 -17.72 25.25
CA GLY A 80 -11.48 -17.45 26.61
C GLY A 80 -12.63 -16.44 26.70
N ARG A 81 -13.15 -16.29 27.93
CA ARG A 81 -14.40 -15.58 28.24
C ARG A 81 -14.20 -14.27 29.01
N LYS A 82 -12.95 -13.86 29.21
CA LYS A 82 -12.62 -12.68 30.01
C LYS A 82 -12.44 -11.43 29.14
N PRO A 83 -12.57 -10.20 29.70
CA PRO A 83 -12.42 -8.95 28.95
C PRO A 83 -11.13 -8.81 28.14
N GLU A 84 -10.03 -9.42 28.56
CA GLU A 84 -8.74 -9.34 27.87
C GLU A 84 -8.77 -10.03 26.49
N ALA A 85 -9.69 -10.97 26.29
CA ALA A 85 -9.84 -11.70 25.03
C ALA A 85 -10.60 -10.91 23.95
N VAL A 86 -11.21 -9.75 24.28
CA VAL A 86 -12.14 -9.03 23.38
C VAL A 86 -11.53 -8.72 22.02
N ILE A 87 -10.30 -8.19 21.96
CA ILE A 87 -9.64 -7.83 20.70
C ILE A 87 -9.41 -9.09 19.85
N GLY A 88 -8.98 -10.19 20.47
CA GLY A 88 -8.74 -11.46 19.78
C GLY A 88 -10.03 -12.07 19.21
N ILE A 89 -11.11 -12.02 19.99
CA ILE A 89 -12.44 -12.47 19.57
C ILE A 89 -12.92 -11.64 18.39
N LEU A 90 -12.92 -10.30 18.49
CA LEU A 90 -13.35 -9.42 17.40
C LEU A 90 -12.53 -9.62 16.13
N GLN A 91 -11.21 -9.81 16.24
CA GLN A 91 -10.36 -10.12 15.07
C GLN A 91 -10.74 -11.47 14.44
N ALA A 92 -11.05 -12.49 15.23
CA ALA A 92 -11.44 -13.80 14.72
C ALA A 92 -12.82 -13.78 14.05
N LEU A 93 -13.79 -13.05 14.64
CA LEU A 93 -15.12 -12.87 14.06
C LEU A 93 -15.04 -12.07 12.76
N GLN A 94 -14.32 -10.96 12.74
CA GLN A 94 -14.19 -10.15 11.53
C GLN A 94 -13.44 -10.90 10.41
N ARG A 95 -12.45 -11.74 10.73
CA ARG A 95 -11.82 -12.60 9.69
C ARG A 95 -12.79 -13.60 9.08
N HIS A 96 -13.76 -14.07 9.85
CA HIS A 96 -14.70 -15.10 9.40
C HIS A 96 -15.92 -14.49 8.68
N TYR A 97 -16.53 -13.46 9.25
CA TYR A 97 -17.71 -12.80 8.70
C TYR A 97 -17.39 -11.62 7.79
N HIS A 98 -16.13 -11.19 7.72
CA HIS A 98 -15.65 -9.98 7.01
C HIS A 98 -16.13 -8.63 7.61
N TYR A 99 -17.00 -8.68 8.61
CA TYR A 99 -17.42 -7.57 9.46
C TYR A 99 -17.79 -8.12 10.85
N LEU A 100 -18.36 -7.27 11.71
CA LEU A 100 -18.84 -7.65 13.04
C LEU A 100 -20.37 -7.57 13.08
N PRO A 101 -21.09 -8.68 12.78
CA PRO A 101 -22.54 -8.73 12.86
C PRO A 101 -23.04 -8.50 14.28
N ARG A 102 -24.12 -7.73 14.44
CA ARG A 102 -24.71 -7.45 15.74
C ARG A 102 -25.08 -8.74 16.51
N ALA A 103 -25.71 -9.69 15.83
CA ALA A 103 -26.07 -10.98 16.41
C ALA A 103 -24.85 -11.78 16.93
N ALA A 104 -23.71 -11.71 16.23
CA ALA A 104 -22.48 -12.37 16.67
C ALA A 104 -21.88 -11.67 17.90
N LEU A 105 -21.93 -10.33 17.96
CA LEU A 105 -21.47 -9.56 19.12
C LEU A 105 -22.35 -9.79 20.35
N ASP A 106 -23.67 -9.82 20.17
CA ASP A 106 -24.61 -10.09 21.24
C ASP A 106 -24.37 -11.51 21.81
N ARG A 107 -24.14 -12.51 20.93
CA ARG A 107 -23.76 -13.88 21.33
C ARG A 107 -22.46 -13.94 22.15
N VAL A 108 -21.46 -13.12 21.80
CA VAL A 108 -20.23 -13.00 22.62
C VAL A 108 -20.58 -12.49 24.02
N CYS A 109 -21.40 -11.45 24.14
CA CYS A 109 -21.81 -10.92 25.44
C CYS A 109 -22.60 -11.92 26.28
N GLU A 110 -23.40 -12.79 25.66
CA GLU A 110 -24.13 -13.86 26.36
C GLU A 110 -23.22 -14.94 26.95
N GLN A 111 -22.08 -15.21 26.30
CA GLN A 111 -21.19 -16.32 26.65
C GLN A 111 -19.97 -15.91 27.46
N THR A 112 -19.73 -14.61 27.62
CA THR A 112 -18.51 -14.06 28.20
C THR A 112 -18.82 -13.01 29.25
N GLU A 113 -17.80 -12.65 30.04
CA GLU A 113 -17.88 -11.55 31.01
C GLU A 113 -17.76 -10.17 30.30
N ILE A 114 -17.72 -10.14 28.96
CA ILE A 114 -17.51 -8.94 28.15
C ILE A 114 -18.83 -8.22 27.95
N ARG A 115 -18.90 -6.94 28.35
CA ARG A 115 -20.14 -6.16 28.23
C ARG A 115 -20.24 -5.51 26.84
N PRO A 116 -21.46 -5.20 26.38
CA PRO A 116 -21.67 -4.51 25.10
C PRO A 116 -20.91 -3.17 24.99
N ALA A 117 -20.76 -2.46 26.13
CA ALA A 117 -20.00 -1.21 26.20
C ALA A 117 -18.50 -1.42 25.92
N ASP A 118 -17.93 -2.52 26.41
CA ASP A 118 -16.52 -2.84 26.21
C ASP A 118 -16.26 -3.20 24.73
N ILE A 119 -17.16 -3.99 24.11
CA ILE A 119 -17.12 -4.28 22.67
C ILE A 119 -17.23 -3.00 21.85
N THR A 120 -18.22 -2.15 22.15
CA THR A 120 -18.43 -0.91 21.41
C THR A 120 -17.23 0.02 21.54
N GLY A 121 -16.67 0.14 22.75
CA GLY A 121 -15.47 0.93 23.01
C GLY A 121 -14.28 0.47 22.17
N VAL A 122 -14.02 -0.85 22.12
CA VAL A 122 -12.91 -1.42 21.34
C VAL A 122 -13.17 -1.29 19.83
N ALA A 123 -14.38 -1.63 19.38
CA ALA A 123 -14.74 -1.61 17.96
C ALA A 123 -14.73 -0.19 17.36
N THR A 124 -15.04 0.84 18.16
CA THR A 124 -15.00 2.23 17.70
C THR A 124 -13.64 2.89 17.90
N PHE A 125 -12.82 2.40 18.85
CA PHE A 125 -11.48 2.93 19.08
C PHE A 125 -10.47 2.52 18.00
N TYR A 126 -10.51 1.27 17.54
CA TYR A 126 -9.60 0.79 16.48
C TYR A 126 -10.27 0.83 15.11
N ASN A 127 -9.71 1.62 14.20
CA ASN A 127 -10.17 1.72 12.80
C ASN A 127 -10.17 0.40 12.03
N GLN A 128 -9.48 -0.64 12.52
CA GLN A 128 -9.46 -1.95 11.89
C GLN A 128 -10.79 -2.70 12.01
N PHE A 129 -11.63 -2.37 12.99
CA PHE A 129 -12.88 -3.08 13.23
C PHE A 129 -14.03 -2.45 12.47
N ARG A 130 -14.84 -3.29 11.81
CA ARG A 130 -15.90 -2.86 10.92
C ARG A 130 -17.23 -3.44 11.36
N LEU A 131 -18.15 -2.55 11.69
CA LEU A 131 -19.50 -2.90 12.15
C LEU A 131 -20.51 -3.04 11.01
N LYS A 132 -20.15 -2.56 9.81
CA LYS A 132 -20.97 -2.64 8.59
C LYS A 132 -20.45 -3.73 7.64
N PRO A 133 -21.33 -4.40 6.88
CA PRO A 133 -20.94 -5.36 5.85
C PRO A 133 -19.97 -4.74 4.82
N VAL A 134 -18.95 -5.49 4.41
CA VAL A 134 -18.04 -5.13 3.30
C VAL A 134 -18.54 -5.74 2.01
N GLY A 135 -18.31 -5.05 0.90
CA GLY A 135 -18.46 -5.61 -0.44
C GLY A 135 -17.31 -6.55 -0.80
N GLU A 136 -17.39 -7.16 -1.99
CA GLU A 136 -16.37 -8.08 -2.51
C GLU A 136 -14.96 -7.46 -2.59
N HIS A 137 -14.87 -6.16 -2.85
CA HIS A 137 -13.62 -5.43 -3.09
C HIS A 137 -13.53 -4.19 -2.22
N ILE A 138 -12.35 -3.92 -1.65
CA ILE A 138 -12.10 -2.75 -0.80
C ILE A 138 -11.25 -1.73 -1.57
N ILE A 139 -11.79 -0.50 -1.68
CA ILE A 139 -11.16 0.67 -2.27
C ILE A 139 -10.66 1.57 -1.13
N SER A 140 -9.36 1.48 -0.83
CA SER A 140 -8.69 2.31 0.15
C SER A 140 -8.22 3.63 -0.47
N VAL A 141 -8.86 4.74 -0.12
CA VAL A 141 -8.45 6.08 -0.56
C VAL A 141 -7.52 6.70 0.47
N CYS A 142 -6.32 7.11 0.04
CA CYS A 142 -5.32 7.73 0.92
C CYS A 142 -5.68 9.19 1.23
N HIS A 143 -5.80 9.52 2.52
CA HIS A 143 -6.00 10.89 3.03
C HIS A 143 -4.81 11.42 3.82
N GLY A 144 -3.63 10.85 3.60
CA GLY A 144 -2.39 11.37 4.18
C GLY A 144 -2.08 12.76 3.64
N THR A 145 -1.21 13.51 4.32
CA THR A 145 -0.95 14.94 4.04
C THR A 145 -0.72 15.25 2.57
N ALA A 146 0.12 14.47 1.87
CA ALA A 146 0.39 14.68 0.45
C ALA A 146 -0.85 14.45 -0.44
N CYS A 147 -1.65 13.42 -0.14
CA CYS A 147 -2.87 13.12 -0.89
C CYS A 147 -3.99 14.12 -0.57
N HIS A 148 -4.11 14.54 0.69
CA HIS A 148 -5.06 15.56 1.12
C HIS A 148 -4.83 16.89 0.37
N VAL A 149 -3.59 17.39 0.34
CA VAL A 149 -3.24 18.62 -0.39
C VAL A 149 -3.42 18.48 -1.91
N LYS A 150 -3.27 17.27 -2.45
CA LYS A 150 -3.52 16.95 -3.87
C LYS A 150 -5.00 16.70 -4.20
N GLY A 151 -5.92 16.88 -3.25
CA GLY A 151 -7.35 16.78 -3.50
C GLY A 151 -7.93 15.37 -3.39
N ALA A 152 -7.39 14.50 -2.53
CA ALA A 152 -7.92 13.14 -2.31
C ALA A 152 -9.41 13.10 -1.96
N GLY A 153 -9.95 14.15 -1.31
CA GLY A 153 -11.40 14.27 -1.06
C GLY A 153 -12.23 14.32 -2.34
N LEU A 154 -11.72 14.96 -3.40
CA LEU A 154 -12.39 15.01 -4.70
C LEU A 154 -12.36 13.64 -5.40
N VAL A 155 -11.27 12.90 -5.22
CA VAL A 155 -11.14 11.53 -5.73
C VAL A 155 -12.11 10.61 -5.02
N GLN A 156 -12.17 10.65 -3.68
CA GLN A 156 -13.14 9.86 -2.91
C GLN A 156 -14.58 10.17 -3.35
N ALA A 157 -14.95 11.44 -3.44
CA ALA A 157 -16.28 11.85 -3.89
C ALA A 157 -16.59 11.38 -5.32
N ALA A 158 -15.58 11.26 -6.20
CA ALA A 158 -15.75 10.70 -7.53
C ALA A 158 -16.02 9.19 -7.48
N PHE A 159 -15.33 8.42 -6.62
CA PHE A 159 -15.66 7.00 -6.39
C PHE A 159 -17.09 6.83 -5.83
N GLU A 160 -17.47 7.64 -4.85
CA GLU A 160 -18.82 7.59 -4.26
C GLU A 160 -19.91 7.83 -5.33
N ARG A 161 -19.69 8.77 -6.26
CA ARG A 161 -20.60 9.04 -7.37
C ARG A 161 -20.63 7.90 -8.40
N GLU A 162 -19.46 7.39 -8.78
CA GLU A 162 -19.33 6.33 -9.78
C GLU A 162 -20.01 5.03 -9.30
N LEU A 163 -19.84 4.70 -8.02
CA LEU A 163 -20.46 3.55 -7.37
C LEU A 163 -21.91 3.80 -6.93
N ARG A 164 -22.41 5.03 -7.09
CA ARG A 164 -23.77 5.45 -6.71
C ARG A 164 -24.09 5.13 -5.25
N LEU A 165 -23.15 5.42 -4.35
CA LEU A 165 -23.34 5.18 -2.92
C LEU A 165 -24.45 6.05 -2.34
N ALA A 166 -25.24 5.48 -1.43
CA ALA A 166 -26.22 6.24 -0.67
C ALA A 166 -25.53 7.15 0.35
N PRO A 167 -26.14 8.28 0.76
CA PRO A 167 -25.53 9.17 1.75
C PRO A 167 -25.23 8.46 3.07
N GLY A 168 -23.96 8.47 3.48
CA GLY A 168 -23.51 7.81 4.71
C GLY A 168 -23.24 6.30 4.58
N GLU A 169 -23.45 5.73 3.40
CA GLU A 169 -23.01 4.38 3.07
C GLU A 169 -21.68 4.40 2.34
N ASP A 170 -20.88 3.39 2.65
CA ASP A 170 -19.54 3.21 2.12
C ASP A 170 -19.44 1.99 1.18
N THR A 171 -20.52 1.22 1.08
CA THR A 171 -20.60 -0.01 0.29
C THR A 171 -21.72 0.15 -0.73
N ASP A 172 -21.46 -0.27 -1.97
CA ASP A 172 -22.43 -0.14 -3.05
C ASP A 172 -23.64 -1.06 -2.84
N SER A 173 -24.76 -0.68 -3.45
CA SER A 173 -26.03 -1.44 -3.35
C SER A 173 -25.95 -2.87 -3.89
N LEU A 174 -24.92 -3.18 -4.69
CA LEU A 174 -24.67 -4.51 -5.23
C LEU A 174 -23.76 -5.36 -4.32
N GLY A 175 -23.15 -4.77 -3.28
CA GLY A 175 -22.20 -5.46 -2.40
C GLY A 175 -20.89 -5.84 -3.08
N ARG A 176 -20.50 -5.15 -4.16
CA ARG A 176 -19.28 -5.40 -4.93
C ARG A 176 -18.10 -4.57 -4.46
N PHE A 177 -18.33 -3.32 -4.05
CA PHE A 177 -17.27 -2.38 -3.71
C PHE A 177 -17.58 -1.63 -2.42
N THR A 178 -16.56 -1.56 -1.56
CA THR A 178 -16.55 -0.75 -0.35
C THR A 178 -15.46 0.30 -0.45
N ILE A 179 -15.78 1.57 -0.22
CA ILE A 179 -14.81 2.65 -0.10
C ILE A 179 -14.41 2.82 1.36
N GLU A 180 -13.12 2.83 1.65
CA GLU A 180 -12.61 3.19 2.96
C GLU A 180 -11.62 4.35 2.89
N LYS A 181 -11.60 5.13 3.97
CA LYS A 181 -10.68 6.25 4.15
C LYS A 181 -9.47 5.78 4.95
N VAL A 182 -8.28 5.82 4.35
CA VAL A 182 -7.04 5.39 5.00
C VAL A 182 -6.11 6.58 5.25
N ALA A 183 -5.46 6.59 6.42
CA ALA A 183 -4.57 7.68 6.81
C ALA A 183 -3.32 7.80 5.93
N CYS A 184 -2.67 6.70 5.57
CA CYS A 184 -1.49 6.73 4.70
C CYS A 184 -1.23 5.38 4.02
N LEU A 185 -1.00 5.40 2.71
CA LEU A 185 -0.55 4.23 1.93
C LEU A 185 0.97 4.22 1.65
N GLY A 186 1.71 5.18 2.22
CA GLY A 186 3.16 5.30 2.04
C GLY A 186 3.61 5.62 0.61
N CYS A 187 2.70 6.07 -0.26
CA CYS A 187 2.95 6.31 -1.68
C CYS A 187 2.93 7.80 -2.07
N CYS A 188 3.47 8.68 -1.22
CA CYS A 188 3.29 10.13 -1.33
C CYS A 188 3.78 10.73 -2.66
N THR A 189 4.78 10.14 -3.32
CA THR A 189 5.28 10.58 -4.63
C THR A 189 4.29 10.35 -5.78
N LEU A 190 3.28 9.51 -5.55
CA LEU A 190 2.21 9.18 -6.49
C LEU A 190 0.88 9.80 -6.08
N ALA A 191 0.85 10.77 -5.17
CA ALA A 191 -0.40 11.38 -4.71
C ALA A 191 -1.20 12.07 -5.85
N PRO A 192 -2.54 11.97 -5.87
CA PRO A 192 -3.41 11.17 -5.00
C PRO A 192 -3.31 9.66 -5.27
N VAL A 193 -3.39 8.85 -4.21
CA VAL A 193 -3.24 7.39 -4.26
C VAL A 193 -4.50 6.70 -3.80
N VAL A 194 -4.89 5.67 -4.54
CA VAL A 194 -5.98 4.74 -4.22
C VAL A 194 -5.44 3.32 -4.29
N GLN A 195 -5.92 2.43 -3.44
CA GLN A 195 -5.59 1.01 -3.51
C GLN A 195 -6.88 0.19 -3.58
N ILE A 196 -6.93 -0.80 -4.47
CA ILE A 196 -8.08 -1.73 -4.57
C ILE A 196 -7.53 -3.14 -4.37
N ASP A 197 -7.94 -3.82 -3.31
CA ASP A 197 -7.47 -5.16 -2.91
C ASP A 197 -5.95 -5.35 -2.98
N GLY A 198 -5.21 -4.34 -2.51
CA GLY A 198 -3.75 -4.36 -2.51
C GLY A 198 -3.08 -3.88 -3.81
N ARG A 199 -3.83 -3.68 -4.90
CA ARG A 199 -3.30 -3.05 -6.13
C ARG A 199 -3.34 -1.54 -5.99
N THR A 200 -2.18 -0.90 -6.10
CA THR A 200 -2.03 0.54 -5.89
C THR A 200 -2.12 1.32 -7.21
N PHE A 201 -2.98 2.32 -7.23
CA PHE A 201 -3.19 3.27 -8.30
C PHE A 201 -2.71 4.66 -7.87
N GLY A 202 -1.76 5.20 -8.61
CA GLY A 202 -1.14 6.49 -8.34
C GLY A 202 -1.58 7.57 -9.32
N ARG A 203 -1.46 8.84 -8.90
CA ARG A 203 -1.79 10.05 -9.67
C ARG A 203 -3.24 10.05 -10.16
N VAL A 204 -4.14 9.51 -9.34
CA VAL A 204 -5.55 9.37 -9.70
C VAL A 204 -6.21 10.73 -9.67
N ALA A 205 -6.70 11.19 -10.82
CA ALA A 205 -7.58 12.35 -10.90
C ALA A 205 -9.06 11.92 -10.77
N PRO A 206 -9.96 12.81 -10.30
CA PRO A 206 -11.40 12.52 -10.21
C PRO A 206 -12.02 12.02 -11.53
N ALA A 207 -11.53 12.51 -12.68
CA ALA A 207 -12.01 12.09 -14.00
C ALA A 207 -11.56 10.67 -14.40
N GLN A 208 -10.53 10.12 -13.77
CA GLN A 208 -9.94 8.82 -14.10
C GLN A 208 -10.49 7.68 -13.24
N VAL A 209 -11.45 7.96 -12.35
CA VAL A 209 -12.01 6.95 -11.44
C VAL A 209 -12.65 5.78 -12.20
N GLY A 210 -13.41 6.07 -13.25
CA GLY A 210 -14.01 5.04 -14.11
C GLY A 210 -12.95 4.15 -14.77
N ASP A 211 -11.88 4.75 -15.29
CA ASP A 211 -10.75 4.03 -15.90
C ASP A 211 -10.05 3.12 -14.88
N VAL A 212 -9.85 3.61 -13.65
CA VAL A 212 -9.25 2.83 -12.56
C VAL A 212 -10.09 1.61 -12.21
N LEU A 213 -11.42 1.76 -12.11
CA LEU A 213 -12.33 0.65 -11.84
C LEU A 213 -12.33 -0.36 -13.01
N ALA A 214 -12.34 0.11 -14.25
CA ALA A 214 -12.28 -0.74 -15.44
C ALA A 214 -10.95 -1.50 -15.54
N ASP A 215 -9.82 -0.85 -15.26
CA ASP A 215 -8.49 -1.46 -15.22
C ASP A 215 -8.38 -2.51 -14.09
N PHE A 216 -8.99 -2.25 -12.93
CA PHE A 216 -9.07 -3.23 -11.86
C PHE A 216 -9.89 -4.46 -12.28
N LEU A 217 -11.10 -4.24 -12.81
CA LEU A 217 -12.02 -5.31 -13.19
C LEU A 217 -11.52 -6.18 -14.35
N SER A 218 -10.81 -5.60 -15.32
CA SER A 218 -10.22 -6.32 -16.45
C SER A 218 -9.05 -7.24 -16.06
N HIS A 219 -8.42 -7.00 -14.91
CA HIS A 219 -7.24 -7.74 -14.44
C HIS A 219 -7.54 -8.64 -13.22
N ARG A 220 -8.81 -8.99 -12.97
CA ARG A 220 -9.29 -9.80 -11.83
C ARG A 220 -8.64 -11.18 -11.66
N GLY A 221 -7.77 -11.62 -12.56
CA GLY A 221 -7.05 -12.90 -12.49
C GLY A 221 -5.62 -12.86 -11.94
N ASN A 222 -5.01 -11.69 -11.74
CA ASN A 222 -3.58 -11.57 -11.37
C ASN A 222 -3.32 -10.99 -9.96
N GLY A 223 -4.38 -10.72 -9.20
CA GLY A 223 -4.33 -9.89 -7.99
C GLY A 223 -4.42 -10.65 -6.67
N LYS A 224 -3.41 -11.45 -6.33
CA LYS A 224 -2.94 -11.44 -4.94
C LYS A 224 -1.66 -10.62 -4.96
N SER A 225 -1.70 -9.42 -4.38
CA SER A 225 -0.44 -8.72 -4.05
C SER A 225 0.44 -9.74 -3.34
N PRO A 226 1.68 -9.97 -3.79
CA PRO A 226 2.57 -10.88 -3.10
C PRO A 226 2.61 -10.39 -1.65
N ALA A 227 2.14 -11.23 -0.73
CA ALA A 227 2.39 -11.01 0.68
C ALA A 227 3.90 -10.73 0.81
N PRO A 228 4.35 -9.85 1.72
CA PRO A 228 5.77 -9.66 1.97
C PRO A 228 6.32 -10.99 2.48
N ALA A 229 6.73 -11.87 1.56
CA ALA A 229 7.41 -13.10 1.85
C ALA A 229 8.77 -12.67 2.37
N GLY A 230 8.89 -12.61 3.70
CA GLY A 230 10.14 -12.37 4.40
C GLY A 230 11.19 -13.41 4.02
N GLY A 231 12.44 -13.05 4.29
CA GLY A 231 13.59 -13.93 4.12
C GLY A 231 14.43 -13.56 2.91
N ALA A 232 15.55 -12.92 3.20
CA ALA A 232 16.71 -12.97 2.32
C ALA A 232 17.11 -14.45 2.21
N ALA A 233 16.89 -15.07 1.05
CA ALA A 233 17.62 -16.26 0.71
C ALA A 233 19.01 -15.79 0.28
N ASP A 234 20.00 -16.08 1.13
CA ASP A 234 21.40 -15.86 0.83
C ASP A 234 21.77 -16.73 -0.39
N ALA A 235 21.87 -16.10 -1.55
CA ALA A 235 22.32 -16.75 -2.77
C ALA A 235 23.85 -16.85 -2.67
N GLY A 236 24.33 -18.03 -2.29
CA GLY A 236 25.75 -18.37 -2.28
C GLY A 236 26.46 -17.99 -3.58
N GLU A 237 27.69 -17.49 -3.43
CA GLU A 237 28.65 -17.08 -4.47
C GLU A 237 28.03 -16.80 -5.85
N ALA A 238 27.19 -15.76 -5.91
CA ALA A 238 26.66 -15.24 -7.16
C ALA A 238 27.74 -14.45 -7.90
N GLU A 239 27.89 -14.67 -9.21
CA GLU A 239 28.74 -13.87 -10.12
C GLU A 239 28.09 -12.51 -10.42
N GLY A 240 27.63 -11.81 -9.38
CA GLY A 240 26.98 -10.51 -9.42
C GLY A 240 25.57 -10.47 -8.81
N GLU A 241 25.05 -9.27 -8.62
CA GLU A 241 23.80 -9.02 -7.90
C GLU A 241 22.87 -8.09 -8.70
N VAL A 242 21.60 -8.45 -8.84
CA VAL A 242 20.55 -7.63 -9.44
C VAL A 242 19.67 -7.08 -8.33
N ARG A 243 19.59 -5.76 -8.22
CA ARG A 243 18.81 -5.05 -7.22
C ARG A 243 17.57 -4.43 -7.85
N VAL A 244 16.39 -4.78 -7.34
CA VAL A 244 15.12 -4.19 -7.79
C VAL A 244 14.39 -3.57 -6.62
N GLY A 245 14.02 -2.30 -6.75
CA GLY A 245 13.23 -1.57 -5.75
C GLY A 245 11.80 -2.12 -5.70
N LEU A 246 11.40 -2.68 -4.56
CA LEU A 246 10.05 -3.25 -4.34
C LEU A 246 9.29 -2.57 -3.20
N GLY A 247 9.63 -1.31 -2.90
CA GLY A 247 8.79 -0.49 -2.04
C GLY A 247 7.40 -0.24 -2.64
N SER A 248 6.46 0.23 -1.82
CA SER A 248 5.05 0.47 -2.20
C SER A 248 4.88 1.29 -3.49
N CYS A 249 5.61 2.40 -3.60
CA CYS A 249 5.62 3.24 -4.81
C CYS A 249 6.16 2.50 -6.03
N CYS A 250 7.15 1.64 -5.84
CA CYS A 250 7.84 0.97 -6.93
C CYS A 250 6.98 -0.14 -7.53
N VAL A 251 6.35 -0.93 -6.66
CA VAL A 251 5.37 -1.95 -7.07
C VAL A 251 4.19 -1.30 -7.78
N ALA A 252 3.70 -0.15 -7.28
CA ALA A 252 2.62 0.61 -7.92
C ALA A 252 2.99 1.13 -9.33
N GLN A 253 4.27 1.31 -9.64
CA GLN A 253 4.75 1.69 -10.97
C GLN A 253 5.21 0.48 -11.81
N GLY A 254 4.98 -0.75 -11.36
CA GLY A 254 5.25 -1.97 -12.13
C GLY A 254 6.56 -2.69 -11.82
N SER A 255 7.34 -2.28 -10.81
CA SER A 255 8.60 -2.97 -10.46
C SER A 255 8.42 -4.44 -10.10
N GLY A 256 7.26 -4.86 -9.60
CA GLY A 256 6.97 -6.26 -9.32
C GLY A 256 7.05 -7.14 -10.57
N LYS A 257 6.44 -6.70 -11.67
CA LYS A 257 6.48 -7.40 -12.97
C LYS A 257 7.90 -7.48 -13.53
N VAL A 258 8.68 -6.42 -13.36
CA VAL A 258 10.10 -6.38 -13.77
C VAL A 258 10.94 -7.35 -12.95
N HIS A 259 10.73 -7.40 -11.63
CA HIS A 259 11.41 -8.36 -10.76
C HIS A 259 11.10 -9.82 -11.15
N GLU A 260 9.83 -10.15 -11.38
CA GLU A 260 9.42 -11.48 -11.84
C GLU A 260 10.03 -11.84 -13.20
N ALA A 261 10.08 -10.88 -14.13
CA ALA A 261 10.71 -11.05 -15.43
C ALA A 261 12.23 -11.30 -15.33
N ILE A 262 12.92 -10.58 -14.44
CA ILE A 262 14.35 -10.76 -14.15
C ILE A 262 14.61 -12.16 -13.59
N GLU A 263 13.86 -12.57 -12.58
CA GLU A 263 14.04 -13.90 -11.99
C GLU A 263 13.78 -15.00 -13.02
N ARG A 264 12.74 -14.86 -13.84
CA ARG A 264 12.43 -15.81 -14.93
C ARG A 264 13.59 -15.89 -15.93
N ALA A 265 14.09 -14.74 -16.38
CA ALA A 265 15.21 -14.67 -17.33
C ALA A 265 16.50 -15.29 -16.77
N LEU A 266 16.80 -15.08 -15.48
CA LEU A 266 17.95 -15.69 -14.82
C LEU A 266 17.84 -17.22 -14.72
N ARG A 267 16.66 -17.72 -14.34
CA ARG A 267 16.37 -19.16 -14.25
C ARG A 267 16.48 -19.84 -15.61
N GLU A 268 15.83 -19.29 -16.64
CA GLU A 268 15.82 -19.85 -18.00
C GLU A 268 17.19 -19.73 -18.69
N GLY A 269 17.88 -18.61 -18.46
CA GLY A 269 19.21 -18.35 -19.00
C GLY A 269 20.32 -19.16 -18.33
N GLY A 270 20.07 -19.77 -17.17
CA GLY A 270 21.08 -20.49 -16.38
C GLY A 270 22.20 -19.57 -15.89
N VAL A 271 21.85 -18.33 -15.53
CA VAL A 271 22.79 -17.30 -15.09
C VAL A 271 22.84 -17.27 -13.56
N ALA A 272 24.06 -17.27 -13.02
CA ALA A 272 24.29 -17.28 -11.57
C ALA A 272 24.40 -15.86 -10.99
N ALA A 273 23.32 -15.08 -11.04
CA ALA A 273 23.23 -13.77 -10.40
C ALA A 273 22.17 -13.78 -9.30
N GLY A 274 22.48 -13.19 -8.14
CA GLY A 274 21.54 -13.09 -7.03
C GLY A 274 20.58 -11.93 -7.24
N VAL A 275 19.27 -12.16 -7.08
CA VAL A 275 18.28 -11.07 -7.12
C VAL A 275 17.99 -10.61 -5.70
N LYS A 276 18.33 -9.36 -5.38
CA LYS A 276 18.00 -8.75 -4.10
C LYS A 276 16.85 -7.76 -4.25
N ARG A 277 15.88 -7.94 -3.37
CA ARG A 277 14.79 -6.99 -3.16
C ARG A 277 15.34 -5.83 -2.35
N VAL A 278 15.43 -4.66 -2.96
CA VAL A 278 15.89 -3.44 -2.28
C VAL A 278 14.72 -2.52 -1.94
N GLY A 279 14.94 -1.67 -0.94
CA GLY A 279 13.96 -0.68 -0.50
C GLY A 279 13.75 0.46 -1.50
N CYS A 280 13.15 1.56 -1.03
CA CYS A 280 12.96 2.75 -1.85
C CYS A 280 14.30 3.42 -2.17
N VAL A 281 14.60 3.60 -3.45
CA VAL A 281 15.81 4.29 -3.94
C VAL A 281 15.62 5.80 -4.13
N GLY A 282 14.48 6.36 -3.69
CA GLY A 282 14.16 7.78 -3.81
C GLY A 282 13.79 8.26 -5.23
N MET A 283 14.03 7.46 -6.27
CA MET A 283 13.76 7.78 -7.68
C MET A 283 12.40 7.25 -8.17
N CYS A 284 11.33 7.52 -7.41
CA CYS A 284 9.98 7.03 -7.71
C CYS A 284 9.43 7.47 -9.09
N HIS A 285 9.94 8.59 -9.64
CA HIS A 285 9.56 9.13 -10.94
C HIS A 285 10.26 8.45 -12.14
N GLN A 286 11.27 7.63 -11.86
CA GLN A 286 12.08 6.87 -12.83
C GLN A 286 11.92 5.36 -12.67
N THR A 287 10.97 4.93 -11.85
CA THR A 287 10.67 3.52 -11.60
C THR A 287 9.83 2.94 -12.75
N PRO A 288 9.95 1.64 -13.12
CA PRO A 288 10.78 0.57 -12.55
C PRO A 288 12.29 0.77 -12.67
N LEU A 289 13.03 0.47 -11.61
CA LEU A 289 14.47 0.70 -11.51
C LEU A 289 15.20 -0.59 -11.17
N VAL A 290 16.26 -0.86 -11.92
CA VAL A 290 17.08 -2.07 -11.83
C VAL A 290 18.53 -1.64 -11.73
N GLU A 291 19.19 -1.98 -10.64
CA GLU A 291 20.63 -1.76 -10.46
C GLU A 291 21.36 -3.10 -10.56
N LEU A 292 22.34 -3.18 -11.45
CA LEU A 292 23.20 -4.34 -11.60
C LEU A 292 24.52 -4.07 -10.89
N MET A 293 24.90 -4.93 -9.96
CA MET A 293 26.24 -5.02 -9.37
C MET A 293 27.02 -6.08 -10.14
N LEU A 294 28.04 -5.63 -10.88
CA LEU A 294 28.85 -6.48 -11.73
C LEU A 294 30.02 -7.10 -10.93
N PRO A 295 30.56 -8.26 -11.37
CA PRO A 295 31.69 -8.93 -10.71
C PRO A 295 32.97 -8.10 -10.62
N ASP A 296 33.14 -7.13 -11.53
CA ASP A 296 34.29 -6.22 -11.58
C ASP A 296 34.19 -5.07 -10.56
N GLY A 297 33.13 -5.05 -9.74
CA GLY A 297 32.87 -4.02 -8.75
C GLY A 297 32.15 -2.79 -9.30
N GLY A 298 31.85 -2.74 -10.60
CA GLY A 298 31.04 -1.68 -11.20
C GLY A 298 29.55 -1.84 -10.89
N ASN A 299 28.81 -0.74 -10.93
CA ASN A 299 27.35 -0.78 -10.95
C ASN A 299 26.78 -0.12 -12.22
N LYS A 300 25.61 -0.61 -12.65
CA LYS A 300 24.84 0.00 -13.74
C LYS A 300 23.40 0.16 -13.31
N LEU A 301 22.87 1.38 -13.48
CA LEU A 301 21.52 1.73 -13.13
C LEU A 301 20.66 1.87 -14.38
N PHE A 302 19.58 1.11 -14.43
CA PHE A 302 18.56 1.17 -15.48
C PHE A 302 17.28 1.74 -14.87
N THR A 303 16.64 2.66 -15.59
CA THR A 303 15.42 3.35 -15.15
C THR A 303 14.30 3.10 -16.15
N ARG A 304 13.04 3.23 -15.72
CA ARG A 304 11.84 2.97 -16.55
C ARG A 304 11.91 1.63 -17.30
N VAL A 305 12.44 0.61 -16.64
CA VAL A 305 12.62 -0.72 -17.23
C VAL A 305 11.26 -1.37 -17.45
N THR A 306 11.04 -1.95 -18.63
CA THR A 306 9.84 -2.75 -18.92
C THR A 306 10.10 -4.24 -18.64
N PRO A 307 9.07 -5.06 -18.38
CA PRO A 307 9.24 -6.51 -18.22
C PRO A 307 9.89 -7.19 -19.43
N GLU A 308 9.72 -6.63 -20.63
CA GLU A 308 10.31 -7.12 -21.87
C GLU A 308 11.82 -6.83 -21.91
N ASP A 309 12.23 -5.59 -21.59
CA ASP A 309 13.64 -5.19 -21.53
C ASP A 309 14.40 -5.92 -20.40
N ALA A 310 13.69 -6.27 -19.33
CA ALA A 310 14.26 -6.81 -18.11
C ALA A 310 15.11 -8.07 -18.34
N GLY A 311 14.66 -8.94 -19.25
CA GLY A 311 15.39 -10.14 -19.65
C GLY A 311 16.71 -9.79 -20.33
N GLU A 312 16.66 -8.95 -21.37
CA GLU A 312 17.84 -8.54 -22.14
C GLU A 312 18.89 -7.84 -21.25
N ILE A 313 18.45 -6.92 -20.39
CA ILE A 313 19.33 -6.16 -19.49
C ILE A 313 20.20 -7.11 -18.65
N VAL A 314 19.59 -8.11 -18.03
CA VAL A 314 20.32 -9.03 -17.14
C VAL A 314 21.19 -9.98 -17.96
N LEU A 315 20.65 -10.47 -19.06
CA LEU A 315 21.29 -11.46 -19.91
C LEU A 315 22.49 -10.92 -20.71
N ASP A 316 22.54 -9.62 -20.99
CA ASP A 316 23.66 -8.95 -21.63
C ASP A 316 24.81 -8.67 -20.66
N HIS A 317 24.52 -8.61 -19.36
CA HIS A 317 25.46 -8.18 -18.33
C HIS A 317 26.02 -9.33 -17.48
N PHE A 318 25.28 -10.44 -17.35
CA PHE A 318 25.72 -11.61 -16.61
C PHE A 318 25.89 -12.83 -17.53
N ARG A 319 26.94 -13.63 -17.26
CA ARG A 319 27.29 -14.78 -18.10
C ARG A 319 26.54 -16.05 -17.66
N PRO A 320 26.06 -16.88 -18.60
CA PRO A 320 25.43 -18.16 -18.28
C PRO A 320 26.46 -19.21 -17.84
N ARG A 321 26.05 -20.13 -16.97
CA ARG A 321 26.85 -21.28 -16.55
C ARG A 321 26.99 -22.30 -17.69
N GLY A 322 28.22 -22.78 -17.91
CA GLY A 322 28.56 -23.84 -18.88
C GLY A 322 28.97 -23.36 -20.29
N TRP A 323 30.01 -23.98 -20.86
CA TRP A 323 30.61 -23.62 -22.16
C TRP A 323 29.61 -23.71 -23.33
N TRP A 324 28.77 -24.75 -23.40
CA TRP A 324 27.85 -25.00 -24.52
C TRP A 324 26.72 -23.97 -24.64
N ARG A 325 26.26 -23.43 -23.49
CA ARG A 325 25.29 -22.32 -23.46
C ARG A 325 25.94 -20.97 -23.80
N ARG A 326 27.26 -20.83 -23.64
CA ARG A 326 28.00 -19.63 -24.07
C ARG A 326 28.12 -19.54 -25.59
N THR A 327 28.44 -20.66 -26.26
CA THR A 327 28.66 -20.68 -27.72
C THR A 327 27.35 -20.58 -28.49
N SER A 328 26.33 -21.36 -28.12
CA SER A 328 24.99 -21.29 -28.73
C SER A 328 24.40 -19.88 -28.65
N ARG A 329 24.61 -19.17 -27.54
CA ARG A 329 24.13 -17.80 -27.38
C ARG A 329 24.92 -16.77 -28.17
N ALA A 330 26.21 -16.96 -28.34
CA ALA A 330 27.00 -16.13 -29.25
C ALA A 330 26.53 -16.29 -30.70
N VAL A 331 26.15 -17.51 -31.10
CA VAL A 331 25.56 -17.80 -32.40
C VAL A 331 24.16 -17.18 -32.53
N VAL A 332 23.29 -17.29 -31.51
CA VAL A 332 21.98 -16.61 -31.52
C VAL A 332 22.14 -15.09 -31.58
N ARG A 333 23.02 -14.47 -30.80
CA ARG A 333 23.31 -13.02 -30.90
C ARG A 333 23.92 -12.62 -32.24
N TRP A 334 24.61 -13.53 -32.92
CA TRP A 334 25.14 -13.29 -34.26
C TRP A 334 24.02 -13.40 -35.30
N LEU A 335 23.16 -14.41 -35.20
CA LEU A 335 21.97 -14.60 -36.03
C LEU A 335 20.96 -13.46 -35.85
N ASP A 336 20.67 -13.03 -34.62
CA ASP A 336 19.78 -11.89 -34.34
C ASP A 336 20.37 -10.58 -34.89
N ARG A 337 21.69 -10.38 -34.78
CA ARG A 337 22.37 -9.22 -35.39
C ARG A 337 22.37 -9.26 -36.92
N TRP A 338 22.37 -10.46 -37.49
CA TRP A 338 22.32 -10.67 -38.93
C TRP A 338 20.89 -10.50 -39.45
N ALA A 339 19.89 -11.07 -38.76
CA ALA A 339 18.47 -10.97 -39.08
C ALA A 339 17.91 -9.55 -38.89
N ASN A 340 18.37 -8.81 -37.88
CA ASN A 340 18.00 -7.41 -37.66
C ASN A 340 18.85 -6.41 -38.46
N GLY A 341 19.64 -6.88 -39.43
CA GLY A 341 20.27 -6.06 -40.46
C GLY A 341 21.16 -4.93 -39.93
N GLY A 342 22.36 -5.25 -39.44
CA GLY A 342 23.52 -4.34 -39.45
C GLY A 342 23.41 -2.98 -38.74
N GLY A 343 22.32 -2.71 -38.04
CA GLY A 343 22.12 -1.50 -37.24
C GLY A 343 22.23 -1.86 -35.78
N ALA A 344 23.45 -1.79 -35.22
CA ALA A 344 23.59 -1.61 -33.79
C ALA A 344 22.98 -0.24 -33.45
N THR A 345 21.68 -0.18 -33.14
CA THR A 345 21.22 0.80 -32.18
C THR A 345 21.93 0.44 -30.89
N ASP A 346 23.07 1.11 -30.69
CA ASP A 346 23.78 1.22 -29.44
C ASP A 346 22.76 1.61 -28.37
N CYS A 347 22.19 0.59 -27.72
CA CYS A 347 21.16 0.77 -26.72
C CYS A 347 21.77 1.56 -25.55
N SER A 348 23.08 1.44 -25.28
CA SER A 348 23.74 2.29 -24.29
C SER A 348 23.67 3.79 -24.63
N ARG A 349 23.77 4.17 -25.92
CA ARG A 349 23.59 5.57 -26.37
C ARG A 349 22.14 6.01 -26.53
N ALA A 350 21.21 5.10 -26.86
CA ALA A 350 19.80 5.43 -26.99
C ALA A 350 19.16 5.79 -25.62
N TRP A 351 19.65 5.15 -24.55
CA TRP A 351 19.22 5.41 -23.18
C TRP A 351 19.88 6.67 -22.58
N GLU A 352 21.15 6.96 -22.90
CA GLU A 352 21.84 8.17 -22.41
C GLU A 352 21.33 9.48 -23.06
N LYS A 353 20.73 9.38 -24.26
CA LYS A 353 20.08 10.51 -24.96
C LYS A 353 18.66 10.85 -24.48
N ARG A 354 18.07 10.08 -23.55
CA ARG A 354 16.76 10.39 -22.90
C ARG A 354 16.93 10.89 -21.46
N ARG A 355 18.04 11.58 -21.17
CA ARG A 355 18.26 12.32 -19.91
C ARG A 355 17.62 13.70 -19.94
#